data_AF-A0A953X755-F1
#
_entry.id   AF-A0A953X755-F1
#
_cell.length_a   1.000
_cell.length_b   1.000
_cell.length_c   1.000
_cell.angle_alpha   90.00
_cell.angle_beta   90.00
_cell.angle_gamma   90.00
#
_symmetry.space_group_name_H-M   'P 1'
#
loop_
_entity.id
_entity.type
_entity.pdbx_description
1 polymer ?
#
loop_
_entity_poly.entity_id
_entity_poly.type
_entity_poly.pdbx_seq_one_letter_code
_entity_poly.pdbx_strand_id
1 'polypeptide(L)'
;MPTLTLPAADGTLAPYTLVGTPVERPKPPFHFSRTAFAAAHVVADPLADANPWLDAAVDWERTLAFRHSLWDLGLGVAESMDTAQRGM
;
A
#
# COMPACT_ATOMS: atom_id res chain seq x y z
N MET A 1 -11.74 18.84 11.21
CA MET A 1 -10.91 17.68 10.81
C MET A 1 -11.33 16.50 11.69
N PRO A 2 -11.35 15.26 11.18
CA PRO A 2 -11.80 14.12 11.95
C PRO A 2 -10.83 13.85 13.12
N THR A 3 -11.40 13.36 14.23
CA THR A 3 -10.69 13.01 15.45
C THR A 3 -10.89 11.53 15.73
N LEU A 4 -9.82 10.83 16.06
CA LEU A 4 -9.79 9.40 16.39
C LEU A 4 -9.18 9.20 17.77
N THR A 5 -9.69 8.26 18.54
CA THR A 5 -9.03 7.83 19.77
C THR A 5 -7.95 6.80 19.42
N LEU A 6 -6.69 7.11 19.71
CA LEU A 6 -5.54 6.25 19.41
C LEU A 6 -4.76 5.89 20.69
N PRO A 7 -4.08 4.72 20.72
CA PRO A 7 -3.14 4.40 21.78
C PRO A 7 -1.97 5.40 21.83
N ALA A 8 -1.65 5.87 23.02
CA ALA A 8 -0.46 6.67 23.31
C ALA A 8 0.69 5.77 23.79
N ALA A 9 1.92 6.30 23.76
CA ALA A 9 3.12 5.56 24.14
C ALA A 9 3.13 5.09 25.60
N ASP A 10 2.35 5.72 26.47
CA ASP A 10 2.16 5.35 27.88
C ASP A 10 1.06 4.30 28.10
N GLY A 11 0.48 3.75 27.02
CA GLY A 11 -0.59 2.76 27.06
C GLY A 11 -1.98 3.36 27.31
N THR A 12 -2.10 4.69 27.46
CA THR A 12 -3.40 5.35 27.57
C THR A 12 -4.04 5.55 26.19
N LEU A 13 -5.33 5.92 26.19
CA LEU A 13 -6.04 6.32 24.97
C LEU A 13 -6.13 7.84 24.92
N ALA A 14 -5.72 8.41 23.79
CA ALA A 14 -5.74 9.85 23.58
C ALA A 14 -6.46 10.22 22.26
N PRO A 15 -7.22 11.32 22.24
CA PRO A 15 -7.78 11.82 20.99
C PRO A 15 -6.68 12.42 20.10
N TYR A 16 -6.68 12.03 18.84
CA TYR A 16 -5.83 12.59 17.78
C TYR A 16 -6.72 13.18 16.69
N THR A 17 -6.64 14.50 16.53
CA THR A 17 -7.27 15.20 15.40
C THR A 17 -6.28 15.21 14.24
N LEU A 18 -6.70 14.75 13.06
CA LEU A 18 -5.85 14.81 11.88
C LEU A 18 -5.43 16.27 11.62
N VAL A 19 -4.16 16.49 11.25
CA VAL A 19 -3.60 17.82 10.95
C VAL A 19 -3.05 17.95 9.52
N GLY A 20 -2.93 16.84 8.80
CA GLY A 20 -2.40 16.81 7.43
C GLY A 20 -3.39 17.34 6.39
N THR A 21 -2.86 18.00 5.37
CA THR A 21 -3.59 18.27 4.12
C THR A 21 -3.26 17.16 3.12
N PRO A 22 -4.24 16.39 2.61
CA PRO A 22 -3.98 15.35 1.62
C PRO A 22 -3.30 15.90 0.36
N VAL A 23 -2.34 15.16 -0.19
CA VAL A 23 -1.73 15.50 -1.47
C VAL A 23 -2.70 15.12 -2.59
N GLU A 24 -2.92 16.04 -3.52
CA GLU A 24 -3.78 15.78 -4.69
C GLU A 24 -3.15 14.73 -5.61
N ARG A 25 -3.99 13.88 -6.19
CA ARG A 25 -3.52 12.86 -7.14
C ARG A 25 -3.05 13.54 -8.44
N PRO A 26 -1.80 13.29 -8.89
CA PRO A 26 -1.29 13.89 -10.13
C PRO A 26 -2.07 13.37 -11.34
N LYS A 27 -2.15 14.19 -12.39
CA LYS A 27 -2.80 13.86 -13.66
C LYS A 27 -1.78 13.83 -14.79
N PRO A 28 -1.93 12.94 -15.79
CA PRO A 28 -1.05 12.91 -16.95
C PRO A 28 -1.19 14.19 -17.81
N PRO A 29 -0.17 14.53 -18.63
CA PRO A 29 1.08 13.79 -18.83
C PRO A 29 2.06 13.99 -17.65
N PHE A 30 2.82 12.95 -17.33
CA PHE A 30 3.81 13.00 -16.27
C PHE A 30 5.18 13.42 -16.81
N HIS A 31 5.84 14.36 -16.14
CA HIS A 31 7.19 14.82 -16.47
C HIS A 31 8.12 14.60 -15.29
N PHE A 32 8.97 13.56 -15.37
CA PHE A 32 9.95 13.24 -14.35
C PHE A 32 11.35 13.46 -14.87
N SER A 33 12.22 14.02 -14.02
CA SER A 33 13.67 14.08 -14.28
C SER A 33 14.41 12.85 -13.76
N ARG A 34 13.68 11.82 -13.29
CA ARG A 34 14.18 10.58 -12.70
C ARG A 34 13.32 9.40 -13.13
N THR A 35 13.94 8.22 -13.21
CA THR A 35 13.23 6.95 -13.30
C THR A 35 12.94 6.46 -11.89
N ALA A 36 11.66 6.41 -11.50
CA ALA A 36 11.23 5.97 -10.18
C ALA A 36 10.41 4.68 -10.30
N PHE A 37 10.77 3.70 -9.48
CA PHE A 37 10.03 2.45 -9.32
C PHE A 37 9.50 2.32 -7.90
N ALA A 38 8.28 1.84 -7.76
CA ALA A 38 7.76 1.32 -6.49
C ALA A 38 7.93 -0.20 -6.47
N ALA A 39 8.60 -0.71 -5.43
CA ALA A 39 8.50 -2.12 -5.08
C ALA A 39 7.10 -2.37 -4.51
N ALA A 40 6.26 -3.08 -5.27
CA ALA A 40 4.84 -3.24 -4.93
C ALA A 40 4.62 -4.42 -3.97
N HIS A 41 3.69 -4.25 -3.03
CA HIS A 41 3.25 -5.31 -2.12
C HIS A 41 2.29 -6.30 -2.83
N VAL A 42 1.90 -7.38 -2.14
CA VAL A 42 0.84 -8.30 -2.57
C VAL A 42 -0.35 -8.18 -1.63
N VAL A 43 -1.56 -8.35 -2.16
CA VAL A 43 -2.79 -8.40 -1.36
C VAL A 43 -3.14 -9.86 -1.12
N ALA A 44 -3.16 -10.29 0.14
CA ALA A 44 -3.61 -11.63 0.50
C ALA A 44 -5.12 -11.76 0.27
N ASP A 45 -5.57 -12.94 -0.15
CA ASP A 45 -7.00 -13.30 -0.15
C ASP A 45 -7.42 -13.68 1.28
N PRO A 46 -8.23 -12.86 1.97
CA PRO A 46 -8.59 -13.12 3.36
C PRO A 46 -9.69 -14.19 3.52
N LEU A 47 -10.30 -14.65 2.42
CA LEU A 47 -11.37 -15.64 2.43
C LEU A 47 -10.91 -17.02 1.96
N ALA A 48 -9.66 -17.15 1.53
CA ALA A 48 -9.09 -18.41 1.10
C ALA A 48 -8.97 -19.39 2.28
N ASP A 49 -9.35 -20.63 2.03
CA ASP A 49 -9.11 -21.76 2.94
C ASP A 49 -7.66 -22.24 2.78
N ALA A 50 -6.72 -21.44 3.28
CA ALA A 50 -5.28 -21.68 3.19
C ALA A 50 -4.62 -21.48 4.56
N ASN A 51 -3.52 -22.18 4.83
CA ASN A 51 -2.77 -21.92 6.06
C ASN A 51 -1.97 -20.61 5.89
N PRO A 52 -2.29 -19.53 6.61
CA PRO A 52 -1.69 -18.21 6.37
C PRO A 52 -0.19 -18.13 6.69
N TRP A 53 0.38 -19.15 7.33
CA TRP A 53 1.81 -19.20 7.66
C TRP A 53 2.62 -20.07 6.69
N LEU A 54 1.97 -20.95 5.95
CA LEU A 54 2.63 -21.93 5.07
C LEU A 54 2.29 -21.71 3.60
N ASP A 55 1.10 -21.18 3.32
CA ASP A 55 0.55 -21.03 1.99
C ASP A 55 0.34 -19.54 1.66
N ALA A 56 0.57 -19.17 0.41
CA ALA A 56 0.28 -17.84 -0.11
C ALA A 56 -1.01 -17.87 -0.93
N ALA A 57 -2.11 -17.39 -0.36
CA ALA A 57 -3.34 -17.11 -1.09
C ALA A 57 -3.36 -15.64 -1.51
N VAL A 58 -3.27 -15.37 -2.82
CA VAL A 58 -3.19 -14.01 -3.37
C VAL A 58 -4.52 -13.60 -3.98
N ASP A 59 -5.02 -12.43 -3.56
CA ASP A 59 -6.08 -11.76 -4.30
C ASP A 59 -5.46 -11.05 -5.50
N TRP A 60 -5.53 -11.70 -6.66
CA TRP A 60 -4.95 -11.18 -7.90
C TRP A 60 -5.63 -9.90 -8.40
N GLU A 61 -6.94 -9.76 -8.18
CA GLU A 61 -7.68 -8.58 -8.64
C GLU A 61 -7.17 -7.33 -7.90
N ARG A 62 -7.13 -7.37 -6.56
CA ARG A 62 -6.64 -6.21 -5.78
C ARG A 62 -5.14 -6.01 -5.93
N THR A 63 -4.37 -7.09 -6.04
CA THR A 63 -2.93 -7.04 -6.30
C THR A 63 -2.64 -6.29 -7.61
N LEU A 64 -3.31 -6.63 -8.71
CA LEU A 64 -3.15 -5.97 -10.01
C LEU A 64 -3.74 -4.56 -10.03
N ALA A 65 -4.88 -4.31 -9.38
CA ALA A 65 -5.45 -2.99 -9.25
C ALA A 65 -4.47 -1.99 -8.61
N PHE A 66 -3.67 -2.45 -7.63
CA PHE A 66 -2.62 -1.61 -7.06
C PHE A 66 -1.51 -1.27 -8.07
N ARG A 67 -1.12 -2.20 -8.95
CA ARG A 67 -0.14 -1.91 -10.03
C ARG A 67 -0.67 -0.86 -10.98
N HIS A 68 -1.93 -0.99 -11.41
CA HIS A 68 -2.61 0.02 -12.21
C HIS A 68 -2.62 1.38 -11.51
N SER A 69 -2.87 1.42 -10.20
CA SER A 69 -2.81 2.67 -9.43
C SER A 69 -1.41 3.33 -9.43
N LEU A 70 -0.34 2.53 -9.44
CA LEU A 70 1.04 3.03 -9.53
C LEU A 70 1.36 3.56 -10.94
N TRP A 71 0.91 2.86 -11.98
CA TRP A 71 1.03 3.34 -13.37
C TRP A 71 0.23 4.63 -13.61
N ASP A 72 -0.95 4.74 -13.02
CA ASP A 72 -1.76 5.97 -13.02
C ASP A 72 -1.10 7.14 -12.29
N LEU A 73 -0.06 6.88 -11.48
CA LEU A 73 0.79 7.91 -10.85
C LEU A 73 2.06 8.19 -11.67
N GLY A 74 2.27 7.48 -12.78
CA GLY A 74 3.45 7.56 -13.63
C GLY A 74 4.67 6.79 -13.12
N LEU A 75 4.52 6.01 -12.05
CA LEU A 75 5.61 5.23 -11.48
C LEU A 75 5.80 3.92 -12.23
N GLY A 76 7.05 3.44 -12.30
CA GLY A 76 7.34 2.05 -12.64
C GLY A 76 6.99 1.11 -11.50
N VAL A 77 6.76 -0.17 -11.81
CA VAL A 77 6.54 -1.23 -10.82
C VAL A 77 7.74 -2.17 -10.83
N ALA A 78 8.35 -2.38 -9.67
CA ALA A 78 9.32 -3.46 -9.45
C ALA A 78 8.59 -4.66 -8.84
N GLU A 79 8.32 -5.66 -9.67
CA GLU A 79 7.49 -6.81 -9.31
C GLU A 79 8.21 -7.88 -8.50
N SER A 80 7.45 -8.60 -7.67
CA SER A 80 7.95 -9.76 -6.91
C SER A 80 9.25 -9.51 -6.12
N MET A 81 9.42 -8.27 -5.64
CA MET A 81 10.57 -7.84 -4.84
C MET A 81 10.37 -8.15 -3.35
N ASP A 82 11.33 -7.77 -2.52
CA ASP A 82 11.28 -7.93 -1.05
C ASP A 82 9.98 -7.39 -0.42
N THR A 83 9.47 -6.25 -0.90
CA THR A 83 8.18 -5.68 -0.46
C THR A 83 6.97 -6.56 -0.80
N ALA A 84 7.10 -7.44 -1.81
CA ALA A 84 6.13 -8.49 -2.12
C ALA A 84 6.36 -9.77 -1.29
N GLN A 85 7.15 -9.68 -0.22
CA GLN A 85 7.50 -10.78 0.69
C GLN A 85 8.26 -11.93 0.00
N ARG A 86 9.03 -11.61 -1.04
CA ARG A 86 9.77 -12.64 -1.81
C ARG A 86 10.86 -13.29 -0.95
N GLY A 87 10.69 -14.58 -0.63
CA GLY A 87 11.71 -15.40 0.05
C GLY A 87 11.73 -15.29 1.57
N MET A 88 10.72 -14.62 2.15
CA MET A 88 10.41 -14.62 3.58
C MET A 88 9.35 -15.69 3.87
#